data_AF-A0A931M9Y8-F1
#
_entry.id   AF-A0A931M9Y8-F1
#
_cell.length_a   1.000
_cell.length_b   1.000
_cell.length_c   1.000
_cell.angle_alpha   90.00
_cell.angle_beta   90.00
_cell.angle_gamma   90.00
#
_symmetry.space_group_name_H-M   'P 1'
#
loop_
_entity.id
_entity.type
_entity.pdbx_description
1 polymer ?
#
loop_
_entity_poly.entity_id
_entity_poly.type
_entity_poly.pdbx_seq_one_letter_code
_entity_poly.pdbx_strand_id
1 'polypeptide(L)'
;MLKNKGGFTLIELVMIIIILGILAAIALPRYVDLQRDAQTAVATATIGAVRSTAVIRYANTRTPSTYAMLQSETDYDRANITFGGSCTAATATYTGGSIYNFDINSAYCSG
;
A
#
# COMPACT_ATOMS: atom_id res chain seq x y z
N MET A 1 -29.87 -34.00 39.08
CA MET A 1 -29.28 -32.80 38.45
C MET A 1 -27.80 -33.07 38.18
N LEU A 2 -27.43 -33.55 36.98
CA LEU A 2 -26.02 -33.79 36.67
C LEU A 2 -25.35 -32.48 36.29
N LYS A 3 -24.46 -32.00 37.15
CA LYS A 3 -23.56 -30.87 36.87
C LYS A 3 -22.32 -31.44 36.18
N ASN A 4 -22.27 -31.38 34.85
CA ASN A 4 -21.05 -31.68 34.09
C ASN A 4 -20.04 -30.57 34.36
N LYS A 5 -19.12 -30.77 35.31
CA LYS A 5 -17.96 -29.91 35.52
C LYS A 5 -16.83 -30.39 34.61
N GLY A 6 -16.94 -30.08 33.32
CA GLY A 6 -15.83 -30.20 32.38
C GLY A 6 -14.88 -29.02 32.59
N GLY A 7 -13.89 -29.18 33.46
CA GLY A 7 -12.78 -28.23 33.57
C GLY A 7 -11.77 -28.47 32.45
N PHE A 8 -11.26 -27.38 31.87
CA PHE A 8 -10.16 -27.42 30.91
C PHE A 8 -8.93 -28.07 31.56
N THR A 9 -8.28 -29.01 30.88
CA THR A 9 -7.11 -29.68 31.47
C THR A 9 -5.86 -28.82 31.29
N LEU A 10 -4.91 -28.88 32.24
CA LEU A 10 -3.64 -28.14 32.11
C LEU A 10 -2.88 -28.57 30.85
N ILE A 11 -2.97 -29.85 30.48
CA ILE A 11 -2.33 -30.36 29.27
C ILE A 11 -2.96 -29.78 28.00
N GLU A 12 -4.27 -29.54 27.99
CA GLU A 12 -4.98 -28.96 26.85
C GLU A 12 -4.53 -27.51 26.60
N LEU A 13 -4.38 -26.71 27.66
CA LEU A 13 -3.83 -25.36 27.55
C LEU A 13 -2.38 -25.36 27.01
N VAL A 14 -1.54 -26.27 27.50
CA VAL A 14 -0.13 -26.37 27.08
C VAL A 14 0.00 -26.83 25.62
N MET A 15 -0.80 -27.81 25.21
CA MET A 15 -0.87 -28.27 23.82
C MET A 15 -1.26 -27.12 22.87
N ILE A 16 -2.22 -26.28 23.27
CA ILE A 16 -2.72 -25.18 22.41
C ILE A 16 -1.64 -24.12 22.17
N ILE A 17 -0.92 -23.69 23.21
CA ILE A 17 0.15 -22.70 23.04
C ILE A 17 1.31 -23.24 22.20
N ILE A 18 1.59 -24.54 22.26
CA ILE A 18 2.61 -25.18 21.42
C ILE A 18 2.16 -25.15 19.95
N ILE A 19 0.92 -25.55 19.67
CA ILE A 19 0.38 -25.54 18.30
C ILE A 19 0.32 -24.10 17.76
N LEU A 20 -0.18 -23.14 18.55
CA LEU A 20 -0.20 -21.72 18.17
C LEU A 20 1.22 -21.17 17.98
N GLY A 21 2.20 -21.62 18.74
CA GLY A 21 3.61 -21.26 18.57
C GLY A 21 4.17 -21.69 17.21
N ILE A 22 3.90 -22.92 16.79
CA ILE A 22 4.34 -23.44 15.48
C ILE A 22 3.63 -22.69 14.35
N LEU A 23 2.31 -22.49 14.46
CA LEU A 23 1.53 -21.75 13.46
C LEU A 23 1.99 -20.29 13.34
N ALA A 24 2.29 -19.62 14.46
CA ALA A 24 2.79 -18.25 14.45
C ALA A 24 4.17 -18.16 13.77
N ALA A 25 5.06 -19.11 14.03
CA ALA A 25 6.40 -19.14 13.45
C ALA A 25 6.38 -19.20 11.91
N ILE A 26 5.42 -19.92 11.31
CA ILE A 26 5.28 -20.02 9.85
C ILE A 26 4.44 -18.87 9.26
N ALA A 27 3.45 -18.35 10.00
CA ALA A 27 2.50 -17.35 9.50
C ALA A 27 3.10 -15.93 9.50
N LEU A 28 3.89 -15.58 10.51
CA LEU A 28 4.50 -14.25 10.64
C LEU A 28 5.38 -13.85 9.45
N PRO A 29 6.38 -14.64 8.99
CA PRO A 29 7.23 -14.23 7.87
C PRO A 29 6.41 -14.01 6.58
N ARG A 30 5.47 -14.92 6.31
CA ARG A 30 4.54 -14.82 5.17
C ARG A 30 3.69 -13.55 5.24
N TYR A 31 3.18 -13.21 6.42
CA TYR A 31 2.36 -12.02 6.61
C TYR A 31 3.14 -10.72 6.35
N VAL A 32 4.41 -10.66 6.78
CA VAL A 32 5.27 -9.49 6.53
C VAL A 32 5.57 -9.34 5.03
N ASP A 33 5.85 -10.44 4.33
CA ASP A 33 6.10 -10.39 2.88
C ASP A 33 4.84 -9.97 2.11
N LEU A 34 3.67 -10.52 2.45
CA LEU A 34 2.39 -10.12 1.87
C LEU A 34 2.09 -8.63 2.08
N GLN A 35 2.44 -8.08 3.24
CA GLN A 35 2.30 -6.63 3.47
C GLN A 35 3.20 -5.83 2.53
N ARG A 36 4.47 -6.21 2.36
CA ARG A 36 5.39 -5.51 1.45
C ARG A 36 4.93 -5.56 -0.01
N ASP A 37 4.42 -6.71 -0.43
CA ASP A 37 3.87 -6.89 -1.78
C ASP A 37 2.62 -6.02 -1.97
N ALA A 38 1.73 -6.00 -0.98
CA ALA A 38 0.55 -5.13 -1.00
C ALA A 38 0.93 -3.65 -1.07
N GLN A 39 1.93 -3.22 -0.30
CA GLN A 39 2.43 -1.84 -0.33
C GLN A 39 2.95 -1.46 -1.72
N THR A 40 3.74 -2.34 -2.34
CA THR A 40 4.29 -2.12 -3.68
C THR A 40 3.20 -2.09 -4.76
N ALA A 41 2.20 -2.98 -4.63
CA ALA A 41 1.06 -3.02 -5.54
C ALA A 41 0.23 -1.73 -5.47
N VAL A 42 -0.07 -1.24 -4.27
CA VAL A 42 -0.80 0.02 -4.07
C VAL A 42 0.03 1.18 -4.63
N ALA A 43 1.32 1.29 -4.32
CA ALA A 43 2.18 2.34 -4.86
C ALA A 43 2.21 2.36 -6.39
N THR A 44 2.36 1.19 -7.02
CA THR A 44 2.37 1.07 -8.48
C THR A 44 1.02 1.45 -9.09
N ALA A 45 -0.09 1.03 -8.48
CA ALA A 45 -1.43 1.37 -8.93
C ALA A 45 -1.69 2.88 -8.85
N THR A 46 -1.32 3.51 -7.74
CA THR A 46 -1.48 4.94 -7.51
C THR A 46 -0.60 5.78 -8.44
N ILE A 47 0.66 5.38 -8.68
CA ILE A 47 1.54 5.99 -9.69
C ILE A 47 0.93 5.86 -11.09
N GLY A 48 0.39 4.69 -11.42
CA GLY A 48 -0.32 4.45 -12.67
C GLY A 48 -1.50 5.40 -12.86
N ALA A 49 -2.30 5.59 -11.81
CA ALA A 49 -3.44 6.51 -11.83
C ALA A 49 -2.99 7.97 -12.11
N VAL A 50 -1.92 8.45 -11.47
CA VAL A 50 -1.39 9.80 -11.72
C VAL A 50 -0.94 9.95 -13.18
N ARG A 51 -0.21 8.97 -13.72
CA ARG A 51 0.22 8.97 -15.13
C ARG A 51 -0.97 8.98 -16.09
N SER A 52 -1.99 8.17 -15.83
CA SER A 52 -3.22 8.13 -16.63
C SER A 52 -3.95 9.46 -16.59
N THR A 53 -4.09 10.08 -15.41
CA THR A 53 -4.69 11.41 -15.27
C THR A 53 -3.93 12.45 -16.08
N ALA A 54 -2.60 12.44 -16.05
CA ALA A 54 -1.78 13.35 -16.85
C ALA A 54 -2.08 13.24 -18.35
N VAL A 55 -2.16 12.01 -18.87
CA VAL A 55 -2.48 11.76 -20.28
C VAL A 55 -3.90 12.20 -20.62
N ILE A 56 -4.89 11.86 -19.78
CA ILE A 56 -6.30 12.22 -20.03
C ILE A 56 -6.48 13.74 -20.03
N ARG A 57 -5.88 14.44 -19.06
CA ARG A 57 -5.93 15.91 -18.99
C ARG A 57 -5.30 16.55 -20.21
N TYR A 58 -4.12 16.06 -20.61
CA TYR A 58 -3.46 16.54 -21.82
C TYR A 58 -4.28 16.26 -23.09
N ALA A 59 -4.91 15.09 -23.19
CA ALA A 59 -5.77 14.77 -24.33
C ALA A 59 -6.98 15.71 -24.44
N ASN A 60 -7.57 16.10 -23.29
CA ASN A 60 -8.74 16.98 -23.26
C ASN A 60 -8.39 18.45 -23.50
N THR A 61 -7.31 18.94 -22.90
CA THR A 61 -6.97 20.37 -22.88
C THR A 61 -5.88 20.75 -23.87
N ARG A 62 -5.10 19.77 -24.37
CA ARG A 62 -3.86 19.95 -25.16
C ARG A 62 -2.82 20.83 -24.47
N THR A 63 -2.93 20.98 -23.15
CA THR A 63 -2.00 21.74 -22.33
C THR A 63 -1.43 20.85 -21.23
N PRO A 64 -0.11 20.92 -20.96
CA PRO A 64 0.48 20.23 -19.82
C PRO A 64 -0.18 20.66 -18.51
N SER A 65 -0.31 19.71 -17.57
CA SER A 65 -0.84 19.99 -16.23
C SER A 65 0.31 20.20 -15.23
N THR A 66 0.15 21.07 -14.24
CA THR A 66 1.14 21.16 -13.15
C THR A 66 1.10 19.94 -12.27
N TYR A 67 2.24 19.60 -11.66
CA TYR A 67 2.35 18.42 -10.81
C TYR A 67 1.36 18.45 -9.63
N ALA A 68 1.08 19.63 -9.08
CA ALA A 68 0.11 19.81 -8.00
C ALA A 68 -1.34 19.48 -8.41
N MET A 69 -1.74 19.83 -9.64
CA MET A 69 -3.09 19.52 -10.14
C MET A 69 -3.28 18.02 -10.42
N LEU A 70 -2.23 17.34 -10.85
CA LEU A 70 -2.29 15.89 -11.08
C LEU A 70 -2.44 15.11 -9.78
N GLN A 71 -1.84 15.60 -8.70
CA GLN A 71 -1.92 15.00 -7.38
C GLN A 71 -3.29 15.23 -6.71
N SER A 72 -3.95 16.37 -6.95
CA SER A 72 -5.24 16.66 -6.31
C SER A 72 -6.40 15.84 -6.87
N GLU A 73 -6.29 15.36 -8.11
CA GLU A 73 -7.31 14.55 -8.77
C GLU A 73 -7.24 13.08 -8.35
N THR A 74 -6.05 12.61 -7.98
CA THR A 74 -5.87 11.24 -7.50
C THR A 74 -6.14 11.18 -6.01
N ASP A 75 -7.08 10.34 -5.60
CA ASP A 75 -7.43 10.14 -4.18
C ASP A 75 -6.30 9.39 -3.44
N TYR A 76 -5.32 10.17 -3.04
CA TYR A 76 -4.01 9.67 -2.68
C TYR A 76 -3.85 9.38 -1.18
N ASP A 77 -4.57 10.15 -0.36
CA ASP A 77 -4.59 10.07 1.09
C ASP A 77 -5.15 8.72 1.59
N ARG A 78 -6.02 8.08 0.81
CA ARG A 78 -6.61 6.77 1.16
C ARG A 78 -5.66 5.59 1.02
N ALA A 79 -4.56 5.76 0.30
CA ALA A 79 -3.61 4.71 0.01
C ALA A 79 -2.41 4.69 0.98
N ASN A 80 -2.39 5.57 1.99
CA ASN A 80 -1.24 5.79 2.87
C ASN A 80 0.03 6.19 2.10
N ILE A 81 -0.10 6.88 0.97
CA ILE A 81 1.04 7.29 0.17
C ILE A 81 1.13 8.83 0.22
N THR A 82 2.34 9.40 0.25
CA THR A 82 2.64 10.86 0.18
C THR A 82 3.57 11.22 -1.00
N PHE A 83 3.16 12.17 -1.86
CA PHE A 83 3.69 12.42 -3.19
C PHE A 83 4.54 13.68 -3.05
N GLY A 84 5.66 13.72 -3.73
CA GLY A 84 6.57 14.83 -3.67
C GLY A 84 7.45 14.91 -4.90
N GLY A 85 8.18 16.01 -5.03
CA GLY A 85 9.05 16.27 -6.16
C GLY A 85 8.35 17.04 -7.27
N SER A 86 8.72 16.74 -8.52
CA SER A 86 8.25 17.43 -9.73
C SER A 86 7.89 16.44 -10.83
N CYS A 87 7.23 16.88 -11.90
CA CYS A 87 6.81 16.03 -13.02
C CYS A 87 7.87 15.02 -13.50
N THR A 88 9.13 15.44 -13.60
CA THR A 88 10.26 14.65 -14.13
C THR A 88 11.18 14.08 -13.05
N ALA A 89 10.74 14.12 -11.79
CA ALA A 89 11.42 13.54 -10.64
C ALA A 89 10.40 13.36 -9.51
N ALA A 90 9.30 12.66 -9.80
CA ALA A 90 8.23 12.47 -8.83
C ALA A 90 8.56 11.31 -7.89
N THR A 91 8.11 11.43 -6.66
CA THR A 91 8.31 10.45 -5.60
C THR A 91 6.97 10.11 -4.98
N ALA A 92 6.72 8.82 -4.77
CA ALA A 92 5.59 8.32 -4.00
C ALA A 92 6.14 7.63 -2.76
N THR A 93 5.79 8.11 -1.58
CA THR A 93 6.31 7.60 -0.30
C THR A 93 5.20 6.87 0.44
N TYR A 94 5.33 5.57 0.65
CA TYR A 94 4.37 4.81 1.47
C TYR A 94 4.59 5.13 2.96
N THR A 95 3.51 5.14 3.74
CA THR A 95 3.53 5.29 5.21
C THR A 95 4.19 4.05 5.81
N GLY A 96 5.51 4.14 5.99
CA GLY A 96 6.40 3.00 6.19
C GLY A 96 7.81 3.22 5.64
N GLY A 97 8.02 4.30 4.88
CA GLY A 97 9.34 4.78 4.46
C GLY A 97 9.80 4.29 3.08
N SER A 98 9.04 3.41 2.43
CA SER A 98 9.32 2.98 1.05
C SER A 98 9.08 4.12 0.08
N ILE A 99 10.13 4.52 -0.65
CA ILE A 99 10.08 5.57 -1.67
C ILE A 99 10.10 4.92 -3.05
N TYR A 100 9.15 5.29 -3.90
CA TYR A 100 9.04 4.86 -5.28
C TYR A 100 9.24 6.07 -6.18
N ASN A 101 10.32 6.06 -6.95
CA ASN A 101 10.61 7.09 -7.94
C ASN A 101 9.88 6.77 -9.23
N PHE A 102 9.26 7.80 -9.81
CA PHE A 102 8.62 7.69 -11.10
C PHE A 102 8.64 9.03 -11.81
N ASP A 103 8.59 8.97 -13.13
CA ASP A 103 8.46 10.17 -13.95
C ASP A 103 7.10 10.21 -14.63
N ILE A 104 6.59 11.42 -14.79
CA ILE A 104 5.50 11.77 -15.70
C ILE A 104 6.17 12.39 -16.93
N ASN A 105 5.80 11.94 -18.12
CA ASN A 105 6.35 12.49 -19.35
C ASN A 105 6.14 14.02 -19.38
N SER A 106 7.21 14.77 -19.67
CA SER A 106 7.21 16.24 -19.69
C SER A 106 6.27 16.83 -20.74
N ALA A 107 5.82 16.05 -21.73
CA ALA A 107 4.76 16.44 -22.65
C ALA A 107 3.39 16.59 -21.96
N TYR A 108 3.14 15.83 -20.87
CA TYR A 108 1.85 15.81 -20.18
C TYR A 108 1.84 16.65 -18.90
N CYS A 109 3.02 17.01 -18.40
CA CYS A 109 3.17 17.66 -17.10
C CYS A 109 4.22 18.78 -17.18
N SER A 110 3.88 19.97 -16.71
CA SER A 110 4.77 21.12 -16.66
C SER A 110 5.00 21.55 -15.21
N GLY A 111 6.24 21.36 -14.73
CA GLY A 111 6.72 21.85 -13.42
C GLY A 111 5.87 21.39 -12.24
#